data_AF-A0A520VNI0-F1
#
_entry.id   AF-A0A520VNI0-F1
#
_cell.length_a   1.000
_cell.length_b   1.000
_cell.length_c   1.000
_cell.angle_alpha   90.00
_cell.angle_beta   90.00
_cell.angle_gamma   90.00
#
_symmetry.space_group_name_H-M   'P 1'
#
loop_
_entity.id
_entity.type
_entity.pdbx_description
1 polymer ?
#
loop_
_entity_poly.entity_id
_entity_poly.type
_entity_poly.pdbx_seq_one_letter_code
_entity_poly.pdbx_strand_id
1 'polypeptide(L)'
;MVASVSIEQLIMSNNEIAKRIAYAGEEGVMKIYISDGGDPIYNNSNGNDPIPYSRTPAQWQYDYIHQSIYKISKYIDLMFLKVDDPREANYEIVIHPDPQKDSVSGGKSLPDTLMISHQSGLSSPFHMEPDADSVSHNSYSKAIQTEIFLHELGHLLGLEHPWDNEDGDSAVQSYEDAHESTRMGYNEHLSGEKKWYEDIDIMALQTIWGESKSTRILDFNEGNGLFMSGQKKTLFVDGNHSNFYVVQLENSGSNIIVNGPKGWQISGSNIGTDTIIGFKRLEFNDGTLALDIDPGETAGQAYRLYQAAFARVPDMPGVAYHMNDMESNGLVLWNIANNFLASPEFKSKYGENPTDEEYVNLLYQNVLGRSADPVAEVGWYREQFDTGAMDWAAALIGFAESPENVLLVAPQIEDGIWMPL
;
A
#
# COMPACT_ATOMS: atom_id res chain seq x y z
N MET A 1 -23.47 0.20 -35.76
CA MET A 1 -22.59 -0.79 -35.11
C MET A 1 -21.64 0.01 -34.26
N VAL A 2 -21.41 -0.39 -33.02
CA VAL A 2 -20.42 0.24 -32.15
C VAL A 2 -19.05 -0.24 -32.63
N ALA A 3 -18.09 0.67 -32.84
CA ALA A 3 -16.73 0.32 -33.22
C ALA A 3 -16.00 -0.35 -32.06
N SER A 4 -15.21 -1.38 -32.34
CA SER A 4 -14.33 -1.99 -31.33
C SER A 4 -13.17 -1.06 -31.03
N VAL A 5 -12.79 -0.95 -29.76
CA VAL A 5 -11.59 -0.21 -29.34
C VAL A 5 -10.51 -1.25 -29.02
N SER A 6 -9.32 -1.10 -29.59
CA SER A 6 -8.16 -1.92 -29.23
C SER A 6 -7.33 -1.23 -28.15
N ILE A 7 -6.43 -1.99 -27.52
CA ILE A 7 -5.53 -1.46 -26.50
C ILE A 7 -4.60 -0.39 -27.10
N GLU A 8 -4.06 -0.65 -28.29
CA GLU A 8 -3.13 0.25 -28.96
C GLU A 8 -3.76 1.63 -29.19
N GLN A 9 -5.02 1.65 -29.65
CA GLN A 9 -5.80 2.87 -29.92
C GLN A 9 -6.24 3.65 -28.66
N LEU A 10 -5.84 3.21 -27.47
CA LEU A 10 -6.05 3.93 -26.22
C LEU A 10 -4.74 4.41 -25.60
N ILE A 11 -3.60 4.10 -26.20
CA ILE A 11 -2.28 4.41 -25.66
C ILE A 11 -1.73 5.59 -26.44
N MET A 12 -1.28 6.61 -25.72
CA MET A 12 -0.65 7.77 -26.34
C MET A 12 0.51 7.41 -27.26
N SER A 13 0.81 8.31 -28.20
CA SER A 13 1.99 8.18 -29.05
C SER A 13 3.25 7.77 -28.29
N ASN A 14 4.12 7.02 -28.97
CA ASN A 14 5.38 6.56 -28.41
C ASN A 14 6.22 7.67 -27.74
N ASN A 15 6.14 8.91 -28.24
CA ASN A 15 6.87 10.04 -27.66
C ASN A 15 6.26 10.52 -26.33
N GLU A 16 4.93 10.55 -26.22
CA GLU A 16 4.22 10.94 -25.00
C GLU A 16 4.32 9.89 -23.89
N ILE A 17 4.28 8.61 -24.26
CA ILE A 17 4.54 7.50 -23.33
C ILE A 17 5.99 7.54 -22.87
N ALA A 18 6.95 7.73 -23.79
CA ALA A 18 8.36 7.85 -23.43
C ALA A 18 8.61 8.98 -22.42
N LYS A 19 7.89 10.10 -22.53
CA LYS A 19 7.96 11.22 -21.56
C LYS A 19 7.45 10.83 -20.17
N ARG A 20 6.30 10.16 -20.07
CA ARG A 20 5.73 9.72 -18.78
C ARG A 20 6.56 8.66 -18.10
N ILE A 21 7.06 7.71 -18.88
CA ILE A 21 8.03 6.72 -18.41
C ILE A 21 9.28 7.44 -17.90
N ALA A 22 9.76 8.47 -18.61
CA ALA A 22 10.90 9.27 -18.15
C ALA A 22 10.61 10.07 -16.86
N TYR A 23 9.36 10.49 -16.60
CA TYR A 23 8.98 11.15 -15.35
C TYR A 23 8.92 10.19 -14.16
N ALA A 24 8.30 9.03 -14.33
CA ALA A 24 8.27 7.99 -13.30
C ALA A 24 9.67 7.42 -13.02
N GLY A 25 10.57 7.55 -14.00
CA GLY A 25 11.90 6.98 -13.93
C GLY A 25 11.85 5.46 -13.96
N GLU A 26 13.01 4.84 -13.79
CA GLU A 26 13.13 3.38 -13.82
C GLU A 26 12.48 2.71 -12.61
N GLU A 27 12.32 3.42 -11.48
CA GLU A 27 11.66 2.93 -10.25
C GLU A 27 10.12 2.93 -10.34
N GLY A 28 9.54 3.44 -11.45
CA GLY A 28 8.11 3.52 -11.59
C GLY A 28 7.47 4.46 -10.55
N VAL A 29 8.18 5.49 -10.09
CA VAL A 29 7.70 6.44 -9.09
C VAL A 29 7.40 7.79 -9.71
N MET A 30 6.12 8.09 -9.78
CA MET A 30 5.65 9.40 -10.19
C MET A 30 5.54 10.34 -8.99
N LYS A 31 6.37 11.39 -8.96
CA LYS A 31 6.27 12.43 -7.94
C LYS A 31 5.11 13.35 -8.24
N ILE A 32 4.18 13.43 -7.30
CA ILE A 32 3.00 14.27 -7.39
C ILE A 32 3.01 15.32 -6.29
N TYR A 33 2.71 16.55 -6.65
CA TYR A 33 2.33 17.59 -5.71
C TYR A 33 0.83 17.82 -5.84
N ILE A 34 0.10 17.82 -4.74
CA ILE A 34 -1.32 18.17 -4.74
C ILE A 34 -1.40 19.55 -4.12
N SER A 35 -1.82 20.54 -4.92
CA SER A 35 -1.85 21.94 -4.50
C SER A 35 -2.81 22.16 -3.33
N ASP A 36 -2.34 22.89 -2.31
CA ASP A 36 -3.17 23.36 -1.18
C ASP A 36 -3.96 24.65 -1.53
N GLY A 37 -3.81 25.14 -2.76
CA GLY A 37 -4.41 26.39 -3.26
C GLY A 37 -3.48 27.59 -3.18
N GLY A 38 -3.64 28.52 -4.12
CA GLY A 38 -2.79 29.71 -4.23
C GLY A 38 -1.48 29.46 -4.97
N ASP A 39 -1.32 28.31 -5.61
CA ASP A 39 -0.14 28.00 -6.44
C ASP A 39 -0.35 28.50 -7.88
N PRO A 40 0.64 29.14 -8.51
CA PRO A 40 0.53 29.59 -9.89
C PRO A 40 0.50 28.40 -10.87
N ILE A 41 -0.48 28.37 -11.77
CA ILE A 41 -0.66 27.27 -12.73
C ILE A 41 0.03 27.61 -14.06
N TYR A 42 1.31 27.27 -14.18
CA TYR A 42 2.13 27.66 -15.34
C TYR A 42 1.74 26.95 -16.64
N ASN A 43 1.34 25.67 -16.58
CA ASN A 43 0.95 24.90 -17.76
C ASN A 43 -0.53 25.07 -18.15
N ASN A 44 -1.14 26.24 -17.90
CA ASN A 44 -2.54 26.52 -18.30
C ASN A 44 -2.69 27.32 -19.61
N SER A 45 -1.60 27.83 -20.20
CA SER A 45 -1.71 28.93 -21.18
C SER A 45 -1.98 28.50 -22.63
N ASN A 46 -2.85 29.24 -23.31
CA ASN A 46 -2.95 29.34 -24.78
C ASN A 46 -2.30 30.66 -25.29
N GLY A 47 -1.21 31.12 -24.65
CA GLY A 47 -0.52 32.37 -25.04
C GLY A 47 -0.12 33.25 -23.85
N ASN A 48 -0.36 34.57 -23.95
CA ASN A 48 0.02 35.59 -22.96
C ASN A 48 -1.03 35.83 -21.85
N ASP A 49 -1.94 34.88 -21.62
CA ASP A 49 -2.97 35.03 -20.58
C ASP A 49 -2.33 35.10 -19.18
N PRO A 50 -2.93 35.84 -18.22
CA PRO A 50 -2.47 35.84 -16.84
C PRO A 50 -2.43 34.41 -16.28
N ILE A 51 -1.34 34.08 -15.59
CA ILE A 51 -1.21 32.79 -14.89
C ILE A 51 -2.26 32.76 -13.78
N PRO A 52 -3.26 31.86 -13.84
CA PRO A 52 -4.21 31.74 -12.75
C PRO A 52 -3.56 31.03 -11.57
N TYR A 53 -4.22 31.13 -10.43
CA TYR A 53 -3.80 30.45 -9.21
C TYR A 53 -4.78 29.34 -8.88
N SER A 54 -4.25 28.21 -8.44
CA SER A 54 -5.04 27.07 -8.00
C SER A 54 -5.99 27.47 -6.87
N ARG A 55 -7.16 26.86 -6.88
CA ARG A 55 -8.11 26.92 -5.77
C ARG A 55 -7.65 25.92 -4.72
N THR A 56 -7.88 26.26 -3.45
CA THR A 56 -7.78 25.26 -2.39
C THR A 56 -8.79 24.15 -2.66
N PRO A 57 -8.37 22.89 -2.84
CA PRO A 57 -9.29 21.80 -3.05
C PRO A 57 -10.26 21.68 -1.88
N ALA A 58 -11.55 21.54 -2.16
CA ALA A 58 -12.49 21.10 -1.14
C ALA A 58 -12.10 19.67 -0.69
N GLN A 59 -12.40 19.31 0.57
CA GLN A 59 -11.98 18.01 1.11
C GLN A 59 -12.37 16.81 0.23
N TRP A 60 -13.59 16.83 -0.33
CA TRP A 60 -14.07 15.75 -1.20
C TRP A 60 -13.28 15.65 -2.51
N GLN A 61 -12.67 16.74 -2.97
CA GLN A 61 -11.79 16.75 -4.14
C GLN A 61 -10.44 16.13 -3.82
N TYR A 62 -9.83 16.57 -2.72
CA TYR A 62 -8.61 15.96 -2.19
C TYR A 62 -8.78 14.45 -1.97
N ASP A 63 -9.92 14.05 -1.41
CA ASP A 63 -10.23 12.65 -1.13
C ASP A 63 -10.31 11.80 -2.40
N TYR A 64 -11.03 12.24 -3.44
CA TYR A 64 -11.12 11.44 -4.67
C TYR A 64 -9.79 11.40 -5.42
N ILE A 65 -8.98 12.46 -5.38
CA ILE A 65 -7.65 12.49 -6.00
C ILE A 65 -6.79 11.40 -5.37
N HIS A 66 -6.66 11.43 -4.04
CA HIS A 66 -5.87 10.44 -3.31
C HIS A 66 -6.40 9.02 -3.45
N GLN A 67 -7.71 8.82 -3.35
CA GLN A 67 -8.30 7.49 -3.43
C GLN A 67 -8.15 6.89 -4.82
N SER A 68 -8.28 7.71 -5.87
CA SER A 68 -8.11 7.26 -7.24
C SER A 68 -6.67 6.89 -7.53
N ILE A 69 -5.71 7.71 -7.09
CA ILE A 69 -4.27 7.45 -7.22
C ILE A 69 -3.87 6.17 -6.45
N TYR A 70 -4.31 6.04 -5.20
CA TYR A 70 -4.09 4.83 -4.41
C TYR A 70 -4.77 3.59 -5.00
N LYS A 71 -5.97 3.76 -5.55
CA LYS A 71 -6.72 2.65 -6.12
C LYS A 71 -6.07 2.19 -7.42
N ILE A 72 -5.68 3.09 -8.31
CA ILE A 72 -5.03 2.72 -9.57
C ILE A 72 -3.68 2.07 -9.32
N SER A 73 -2.92 2.51 -8.31
CA SER A 73 -1.63 1.90 -7.93
C SER A 73 -1.76 0.45 -7.42
N LYS A 74 -2.99 -0.08 -7.27
CA LYS A 74 -3.25 -1.51 -6.99
C LYS A 74 -3.45 -2.35 -8.25
N TYR A 75 -3.72 -1.71 -9.37
CA TYR A 75 -3.93 -2.36 -10.66
C TYR A 75 -2.70 -2.27 -11.55
N ILE A 76 -1.93 -1.18 -11.41
CA ILE A 76 -0.80 -0.89 -12.28
C ILE A 76 0.51 -0.80 -11.50
N ASP A 77 1.61 -1.21 -12.11
CA ASP A 77 2.96 -1.18 -11.52
C ASP A 77 3.58 0.23 -11.64
N LEU A 78 2.88 1.20 -11.03
CA LEU A 78 3.29 2.59 -10.90
C LEU A 78 2.96 3.10 -9.49
N MET A 79 3.97 3.65 -8.84
CA MET A 79 3.92 4.26 -7.52
C MET A 79 3.77 5.78 -7.63
N PHE A 80 3.06 6.37 -6.67
CA PHE A 80 2.88 7.81 -6.57
C PHE A 80 3.43 8.38 -5.27
N LEU A 81 4.40 9.26 -5.41
CA LEU A 81 5.10 9.87 -4.30
C LEU A 81 4.58 11.28 -4.08
N LYS A 82 3.85 11.52 -2.99
CA LYS A 82 3.44 12.88 -2.66
C LYS A 82 4.64 13.66 -2.14
N VAL A 83 5.01 14.73 -2.83
CA VAL A 83 6.00 15.70 -2.37
C VAL A 83 5.31 16.96 -1.84
N ASP A 84 5.95 17.67 -0.92
CA ASP A 84 5.41 18.90 -0.31
C ASP A 84 5.84 20.17 -1.05
N ASP A 85 6.85 20.07 -1.92
CA ASP A 85 7.34 21.17 -2.76
C ASP A 85 6.99 20.89 -4.23
N PRO A 86 6.22 21.76 -4.91
CA PRO A 86 5.89 21.57 -6.33
C PRO A 86 7.14 21.46 -7.21
N ARG A 87 8.27 22.03 -6.80
CA ARG A 87 9.54 21.96 -7.55
C ARG A 87 10.15 20.56 -7.58
N GLU A 88 9.71 19.68 -6.68
CA GLU A 88 10.16 18.29 -6.60
C GLU A 88 9.22 17.33 -7.35
N ALA A 89 8.08 17.82 -7.84
CA ALA A 89 7.08 17.01 -8.51
C ALA A 89 7.35 16.84 -10.01
N ASN A 90 6.89 15.72 -10.56
CA ASN A 90 6.70 15.54 -12.01
C ASN A 90 5.36 16.12 -12.44
N TYR A 91 4.33 15.88 -11.62
CA TYR A 91 2.99 16.39 -11.82
C TYR A 91 2.50 17.19 -10.62
N GLU A 92 1.92 18.36 -10.88
CA GLU A 92 1.05 19.04 -9.93
C GLU A 92 -0.41 18.75 -10.26
N ILE A 93 -1.21 18.53 -9.23
CA ILE A 93 -2.65 18.34 -9.33
C ILE A 93 -3.32 19.55 -8.71
N VAL A 94 -4.16 20.24 -9.50
CA VAL A 94 -4.76 21.53 -9.11
C VAL A 94 -6.27 21.56 -9.37
N ILE A 95 -7.00 22.25 -8.49
CA ILE A 95 -8.37 22.68 -8.79
C ILE A 95 -8.30 24.03 -9.48
N HIS A 96 -8.72 24.08 -10.74
CA HIS A 96 -8.62 25.24 -11.60
C HIS A 96 -9.82 26.19 -11.38
N PRO A 97 -9.61 27.51 -11.27
CA PRO A 97 -10.69 28.47 -11.02
C PRO A 97 -11.64 28.66 -12.21
N ASP A 98 -11.21 28.39 -13.43
CA ASP A 98 -12.04 28.42 -14.64
C ASP A 98 -12.98 27.18 -14.70
N PRO A 99 -14.28 27.35 -14.99
CA PRO A 99 -15.25 26.25 -15.07
C PRO A 99 -15.06 25.30 -16.27
N GLN A 100 -14.14 25.57 -17.21
CA GLN A 100 -13.94 24.78 -18.43
C GLN A 100 -12.52 24.23 -18.57
N LYS A 101 -11.83 24.02 -17.46
CA LYS A 101 -10.41 23.64 -17.42
C LYS A 101 -10.19 22.29 -16.76
N ASP A 102 -10.66 21.26 -17.46
CA ASP A 102 -10.35 19.86 -17.22
C ASP A 102 -9.34 19.43 -18.28
N SER A 103 -8.08 19.18 -17.88
CA SER A 103 -7.03 18.76 -18.81
C SER A 103 -5.74 18.36 -18.08
N VAL A 104 -4.94 17.53 -18.72
CA VAL A 104 -3.50 17.41 -18.44
C VAL A 104 -2.72 18.28 -19.42
N SER A 105 -1.78 19.08 -18.93
CA SER A 105 -0.96 19.96 -19.76
C SER A 105 0.48 20.02 -19.27
N GLY A 106 1.42 20.19 -20.19
CA GLY A 106 2.83 20.14 -19.85
C GLY A 106 3.75 20.82 -20.84
N GLY A 107 5.05 20.79 -20.56
CA GLY A 107 6.10 21.24 -21.48
C GLY A 107 6.41 22.74 -21.48
N LYS A 108 5.73 23.57 -20.67
CA LYS A 108 6.11 24.98 -20.46
C LYS A 108 6.97 25.17 -19.22
N SER A 109 6.60 24.49 -18.13
CA SER A 109 7.34 24.42 -16.88
C SER A 109 7.12 23.05 -16.26
N LEU A 110 8.11 22.57 -15.49
CA LEU A 110 7.83 21.53 -14.50
C LEU A 110 7.25 22.16 -13.23
N PRO A 111 6.43 21.41 -12.46
CA PRO A 111 5.83 20.13 -12.85
C PRO A 111 4.79 20.29 -13.97
N ASP A 112 4.51 19.23 -14.75
CA ASP A 112 3.33 19.21 -15.63
C ASP A 112 2.05 19.25 -14.78
N THR A 113 0.94 19.72 -15.31
CA THR A 113 -0.24 20.05 -14.51
C THR A 113 -1.45 19.21 -14.93
N LEU A 114 -2.03 18.46 -13.99
CA LEU A 114 -3.39 17.91 -14.10
C LEU A 114 -4.35 18.92 -13.47
N MET A 115 -5.20 19.53 -14.31
CA MET A 115 -6.18 20.54 -13.93
C MET A 115 -7.56 19.92 -13.91
N ILE A 116 -8.29 20.16 -12.83
CA ILE A 116 -9.72 19.88 -12.74
C ILE A 116 -10.47 21.18 -12.48
N SER A 117 -11.44 21.49 -13.32
CA SER A 117 -12.27 22.67 -13.21
C SER A 117 -13.04 22.64 -11.89
N HIS A 118 -13.31 23.82 -11.33
CA HIS A 118 -13.96 23.90 -10.03
C HIS A 118 -15.39 23.32 -10.01
N GLN A 119 -16.12 23.27 -11.13
CA GLN A 119 -17.58 23.04 -11.13
C GLN A 119 -18.09 21.80 -11.89
N SER A 120 -17.23 21.06 -12.60
CA SER A 120 -17.62 20.09 -13.64
C SER A 120 -18.83 19.19 -13.31
N GLY A 121 -19.72 19.01 -14.30
CA GLY A 121 -20.91 18.14 -14.20
C GLY A 121 -22.20 18.82 -13.74
N LEU A 122 -22.21 20.15 -13.60
CA LEU A 122 -23.44 20.91 -13.38
C LEU A 122 -24.23 21.11 -14.68
N SER A 123 -25.52 21.42 -14.56
CA SER A 123 -26.37 21.80 -15.68
C SER A 123 -26.41 23.33 -15.86
N SER A 124 -26.88 23.77 -17.02
CA SER A 124 -27.17 25.20 -17.25
C SER A 124 -28.11 25.77 -16.17
N PRO A 125 -27.82 26.96 -15.62
CA PRO A 125 -26.76 27.90 -16.01
C PRO A 125 -25.39 27.67 -15.34
N PHE A 126 -25.32 26.87 -14.28
CA PHE A 126 -24.14 26.81 -13.39
C PHE A 126 -22.93 26.09 -13.98
N HIS A 127 -23.13 25.28 -15.02
CA HIS A 127 -22.07 24.58 -15.76
C HIS A 127 -20.96 25.48 -16.35
N MET A 128 -21.17 26.79 -16.33
CA MET A 128 -20.30 27.83 -16.91
C MET A 128 -20.16 29.01 -15.94
N GLU A 129 -20.48 28.82 -14.65
CA GLU A 129 -20.41 29.88 -13.66
C GLU A 129 -18.95 30.35 -13.49
N PRO A 130 -18.62 31.60 -13.86
CA PRO A 130 -17.25 32.11 -13.71
C PRO A 130 -16.85 32.33 -12.26
N ASP A 131 -17.81 32.56 -11.34
CA ASP A 131 -17.54 32.70 -9.92
C ASP A 131 -17.58 31.35 -9.21
N ALA A 132 -16.41 30.75 -9.01
CA ALA A 132 -16.26 29.48 -8.34
C ALA A 132 -16.83 29.43 -6.91
N ASP A 133 -16.93 30.58 -6.23
CA ASP A 133 -17.52 30.65 -4.87
C ASP A 133 -19.06 30.64 -4.90
N SER A 134 -19.66 30.92 -6.06
CA SER A 134 -21.11 30.86 -6.28
C SER A 134 -21.59 29.44 -6.63
N VAL A 135 -20.67 28.49 -6.82
CA VAL A 135 -20.98 27.11 -7.23
C VAL A 135 -21.26 26.21 -6.01
N SER A 136 -22.37 25.47 -6.08
CA SER A 136 -22.72 24.46 -5.08
C SER A 136 -22.85 23.08 -5.72
N HIS A 137 -22.12 22.10 -5.18
CA HIS A 137 -22.07 20.75 -5.72
C HIS A 137 -23.04 19.80 -5.02
N ASN A 138 -23.89 19.16 -5.82
CA ASN A 138 -24.69 18.01 -5.41
C ASN A 138 -23.95 16.69 -5.67
N SER A 139 -24.49 15.57 -5.17
CA SER A 139 -23.84 14.25 -5.32
C SER A 139 -23.58 13.85 -6.77
N TYR A 140 -24.45 14.25 -7.71
CA TYR A 140 -24.28 13.96 -9.13
C TYR A 140 -23.06 14.72 -9.68
N SER A 141 -22.99 16.04 -9.50
CA SER A 141 -21.83 16.84 -9.96
C SER A 141 -20.50 16.39 -9.34
N LYS A 142 -20.49 15.92 -8.09
CA LYS A 142 -19.27 15.37 -7.46
C LYS A 142 -18.83 14.05 -8.10
N ALA A 143 -19.78 13.18 -8.44
CA ALA A 143 -19.51 11.94 -9.13
C ALA A 143 -18.91 12.23 -10.52
N ILE A 144 -19.53 13.16 -11.26
CA ILE A 144 -19.04 13.58 -12.58
C ILE A 144 -17.63 14.16 -12.49
N GLN A 145 -17.34 15.04 -11.52
CA GLN A 145 -15.97 15.56 -11.37
C GLN A 145 -14.95 14.47 -11.00
N THR A 146 -15.34 13.45 -10.23
CA THR A 146 -14.47 12.30 -9.98
C THR A 146 -14.23 11.51 -11.27
N GLU A 147 -15.26 11.32 -12.09
CA GLU A 147 -15.17 10.64 -13.38
C GLU A 147 -14.27 11.39 -14.37
N ILE A 148 -14.33 12.72 -14.37
CA ILE A 148 -13.43 13.60 -15.12
C ILE A 148 -12.01 13.49 -14.57
N PHE A 149 -11.82 13.51 -13.25
CA PHE A 149 -10.49 13.29 -12.68
C PHE A 149 -9.91 11.94 -13.09
N LEU A 150 -10.70 10.87 -13.14
CA LEU A 150 -10.24 9.58 -13.63
C LEU A 150 -9.89 9.62 -15.12
N HIS A 151 -10.63 10.37 -15.93
CA HIS A 151 -10.30 10.59 -17.33
C HIS A 151 -8.95 11.32 -17.47
N GLU A 152 -8.76 12.43 -16.76
CA GLU A 152 -7.50 13.18 -16.77
C GLU A 152 -6.35 12.40 -16.14
N LEU A 153 -6.61 11.60 -15.11
CA LEU A 153 -5.62 10.69 -14.55
C LEU A 153 -5.22 9.64 -15.61
N GLY A 154 -6.15 9.19 -16.45
CA GLY A 154 -5.87 8.33 -17.60
C GLY A 154 -4.89 9.01 -18.56
N HIS A 155 -5.14 10.27 -18.91
CA HIS A 155 -4.21 11.06 -19.73
C HIS A 155 -2.84 11.26 -19.07
N LEU A 156 -2.80 11.55 -17.76
CA LEU A 156 -1.55 11.68 -17.01
C LEU A 156 -0.77 10.36 -17.04
N LEU A 157 -1.49 9.24 -17.00
CA LEU A 157 -0.92 7.89 -17.08
C LEU A 157 -0.64 7.41 -18.51
N GLY A 158 -1.02 8.18 -19.53
CA GLY A 158 -0.66 7.91 -20.93
C GLY A 158 -1.76 7.30 -21.78
N LEU A 159 -3.01 7.31 -21.33
CA LEU A 159 -4.13 6.96 -22.20
C LEU A 159 -4.53 8.14 -23.10
N GLU A 160 -4.96 7.85 -24.32
CA GLU A 160 -5.52 8.84 -25.26
C GLU A 160 -6.97 8.53 -25.64
N HIS A 161 -7.59 9.44 -26.38
CA HIS A 161 -8.97 9.24 -26.82
C HIS A 161 -9.06 8.24 -27.97
N PRO A 162 -10.17 7.48 -28.11
CA PRO A 162 -10.37 6.55 -29.22
C PRO A 162 -10.37 7.17 -30.63
N TRP A 163 -10.43 8.50 -30.75
CA TRP A 163 -10.41 9.25 -32.00
C TRP A 163 -9.10 10.01 -32.22
N ASP A 164 -8.21 10.04 -31.23
CA ASP A 164 -6.89 10.61 -31.41
C ASP A 164 -6.15 9.76 -32.44
N ASN A 165 -5.37 10.42 -33.32
CA ASN A 165 -4.67 9.79 -34.43
C ASN A 165 -3.33 10.50 -34.68
N GLU A 166 -2.73 11.02 -33.61
CA GLU A 166 -1.47 11.75 -33.69
C GLU A 166 -0.31 10.84 -34.08
N ASP A 167 -0.36 9.57 -33.69
CA ASP A 167 0.62 8.55 -34.04
C ASP A 167 0.18 7.61 -35.18
N GLY A 168 -1.06 7.75 -35.64
CA GLY A 168 -1.60 7.07 -36.81
C GLY A 168 -2.41 5.82 -36.49
N ASP A 169 -2.78 5.59 -35.24
CA ASP A 169 -3.88 4.69 -34.90
C ASP A 169 -5.06 5.46 -34.28
N SER A 170 -6.28 4.96 -34.53
CA SER A 170 -7.51 5.45 -33.90
C SER A 170 -8.61 4.40 -34.07
N ALA A 171 -9.51 4.27 -33.10
CA ALA A 171 -10.66 3.37 -33.18
C ALA A 171 -11.79 3.97 -34.04
N VAL A 172 -11.95 5.29 -33.98
CA VAL A 172 -12.96 6.06 -34.71
C VAL A 172 -12.39 7.37 -35.27
N GLN A 173 -13.16 8.09 -36.10
CA GLN A 173 -12.66 9.30 -36.78
C GLN A 173 -13.00 10.59 -36.02
N SER A 174 -14.02 10.56 -35.17
CA SER A 174 -14.48 11.72 -34.41
C SER A 174 -15.01 11.31 -33.04
N TYR A 175 -15.01 12.26 -32.11
CA TYR A 175 -15.49 12.06 -30.74
C TYR A 175 -17.00 11.72 -30.66
N GLU A 176 -17.78 12.00 -31.71
CA GLU A 176 -19.20 11.63 -31.78
C GLU A 176 -19.45 10.20 -32.29
N ASP A 177 -18.44 9.53 -32.85
CA ASP A 177 -18.60 8.19 -33.39
C ASP A 177 -18.76 7.16 -32.27
N ALA A 178 -19.73 6.25 -32.42
CA ALA A 178 -20.01 5.25 -31.40
C ALA A 178 -18.90 4.19 -31.32
N HIS A 179 -18.27 4.06 -30.16
CA HIS A 179 -17.19 3.10 -29.87
C HIS A 179 -17.45 2.30 -28.59
N GLU A 180 -16.72 1.21 -28.39
CA GLU A 180 -16.76 0.39 -27.16
C GLU A 180 -16.41 1.22 -25.93
N SER A 181 -16.95 0.80 -24.79
CA SER A 181 -16.86 1.54 -23.54
C SER A 181 -15.42 1.69 -23.05
N THR A 182 -15.00 2.92 -22.77
CA THR A 182 -13.67 3.28 -22.22
C THR A 182 -13.78 4.58 -21.45
N ARG A 183 -13.04 4.70 -20.35
CA ARG A 183 -12.91 5.95 -19.59
C ARG A 183 -12.47 7.12 -20.46
N MET A 184 -11.74 6.84 -21.54
CA MET A 184 -11.24 7.85 -22.48
C MET A 184 -12.27 8.28 -23.53
N GLY A 185 -13.50 7.77 -23.47
CA GLY A 185 -14.61 8.22 -24.30
C GLY A 185 -15.15 9.60 -23.92
N TYR A 186 -15.76 10.29 -24.88
CA TYR A 186 -16.24 11.68 -24.70
C TYR A 186 -17.45 11.80 -23.76
N ASN A 187 -18.42 10.89 -23.82
CA ASN A 187 -19.65 10.99 -23.01
C ASN A 187 -19.63 10.14 -21.74
N GLU A 188 -18.63 9.27 -21.58
CA GLU A 188 -18.65 8.22 -20.54
C GLU A 188 -18.35 8.75 -19.15
N HIS A 189 -17.55 9.81 -19.07
CA HIS A 189 -17.23 10.53 -17.83
C HIS A 189 -18.32 11.54 -17.42
N LEU A 190 -19.40 11.67 -18.20
CA LEU A 190 -20.54 12.57 -17.94
C LEU A 190 -21.81 11.83 -17.49
N SER A 191 -21.68 10.55 -17.12
CA SER A 191 -22.81 9.70 -16.74
C SER A 191 -23.16 9.82 -15.27
N GLY A 192 -22.16 9.97 -14.39
CA GLY A 192 -22.33 9.92 -12.93
C GLY A 192 -22.59 8.50 -12.40
N GLU A 193 -22.61 7.51 -13.31
CA GLU A 193 -22.92 6.12 -13.05
C GLU A 193 -21.66 5.23 -13.13
N LYS A 194 -20.71 5.56 -14.01
CA LYS A 194 -19.48 4.81 -14.22
C LYS A 194 -18.39 5.26 -13.26
N LYS A 195 -18.15 4.51 -12.20
CA LYS A 195 -17.29 4.94 -11.07
C LYS A 195 -15.80 4.60 -11.20
N TRP A 196 -15.39 3.88 -12.25
CA TRP A 196 -14.01 3.43 -12.41
C TRP A 196 -13.65 3.21 -13.89
N TYR A 197 -12.36 3.01 -14.15
CA TYR A 197 -11.86 2.48 -15.41
C TYR A 197 -12.56 1.16 -15.79
N GLU A 198 -12.82 1.00 -17.09
CA GLU A 198 -13.26 -0.26 -17.68
C GLU A 198 -12.07 -1.23 -17.78
N ASP A 199 -12.34 -2.52 -18.01
CA ASP A 199 -11.29 -3.54 -18.09
C ASP A 199 -10.26 -3.20 -19.19
N ILE A 200 -10.71 -2.64 -20.32
CA ILE A 200 -9.82 -2.24 -21.43
C ILE A 200 -8.89 -1.09 -21.03
N ASP A 201 -9.35 -0.15 -20.20
CA ASP A 201 -8.52 0.95 -19.71
C ASP A 201 -7.45 0.42 -18.75
N ILE A 202 -7.81 -0.50 -17.86
CA ILE A 202 -6.86 -1.14 -16.95
C ILE A 202 -5.86 -1.98 -17.75
N MET A 203 -6.30 -2.72 -18.77
CA MET A 203 -5.41 -3.49 -19.64
C MET A 203 -4.46 -2.58 -20.44
N ALA A 204 -4.93 -1.43 -20.93
CA ALA A 204 -4.08 -0.44 -21.60
C ALA A 204 -3.07 0.17 -20.63
N LEU A 205 -3.50 0.56 -19.43
CA LEU A 205 -2.59 1.05 -18.40
C LEU A 205 -1.60 -0.02 -17.94
N GLN A 206 -1.99 -1.29 -17.84
CA GLN A 206 -1.09 -2.40 -17.56
C GLN A 206 -0.16 -2.71 -18.75
N THR A 207 -0.54 -2.34 -19.97
CA THR A 207 0.35 -2.40 -21.14
C THR A 207 1.45 -1.33 -21.08
N ILE A 208 1.12 -0.15 -20.53
CA ILE A 208 2.09 0.94 -20.32
C ILE A 208 2.97 0.65 -19.09
N TRP A 209 2.33 0.36 -17.95
CA TRP A 209 2.96 0.36 -16.63
C TRP A 209 3.22 -1.03 -16.07
N GLY A 210 2.50 -2.07 -16.50
CA GLY A 210 2.50 -3.40 -15.85
C GLY A 210 1.39 -3.56 -14.81
N GLU A 211 1.17 -4.77 -14.29
CA GLU A 211 0.16 -5.09 -13.24
C GLU A 211 0.75 -4.98 -11.82
N SER A 212 0.03 -4.33 -10.89
CA SER A 212 0.54 -4.07 -9.52
C SER A 212 0.60 -5.30 -8.62
N LYS A 213 1.51 -5.27 -7.64
CA LYS A 213 1.82 -6.40 -6.75
C LYS A 213 1.65 -6.17 -5.22
N SER A 214 1.29 -4.97 -4.71
CA SER A 214 0.79 -4.56 -3.34
C SER A 214 1.27 -3.13 -2.94
N THR A 215 0.48 -2.21 -2.31
CA THR A 215 0.82 -0.72 -2.27
C THR A 215 0.41 0.18 -1.06
N ARG A 216 1.31 1.08 -0.55
CA ARG A 216 1.20 2.46 0.09
C ARG A 216 2.54 3.17 0.49
N ILE A 217 2.98 4.12 -0.30
CA ILE A 217 4.28 4.81 -0.23
C ILE A 217 4.54 5.70 1.02
N LEU A 218 5.80 5.72 1.52
CA LEU A 218 6.44 6.93 2.11
C LEU A 218 7.63 7.36 1.26
N ASP A 219 7.84 8.67 1.23
CA ASP A 219 9.06 9.32 0.76
C ASP A 219 10.07 9.42 1.92
N PHE A 220 11.24 8.81 1.76
CA PHE A 220 12.37 9.04 2.66
C PHE A 220 13.23 10.16 2.06
N ASN A 221 13.40 11.25 2.79
CA ASN A 221 14.26 12.35 2.35
C ASN A 221 15.74 12.05 2.64
N GLU A 222 16.68 12.72 1.96
CA GLU A 222 18.15 12.51 2.03
C GLU A 222 18.81 12.83 3.41
N GLY A 223 18.06 12.77 4.52
CA GLY A 223 18.52 13.09 5.88
C GLY A 223 18.24 11.97 6.88
N ASN A 224 18.63 12.17 8.14
CA ASN A 224 18.25 11.27 9.24
C ASN A 224 16.85 11.64 9.72
N GLY A 225 15.81 11.03 9.14
CA GLY A 225 14.43 11.22 9.52
C GLY A 225 14.03 10.44 10.78
N LEU A 226 13.08 11.00 11.54
CA LEU A 226 12.39 10.29 12.60
C LEU A 226 10.91 10.16 12.23
N PHE A 227 10.50 8.95 11.87
CA PHE A 227 9.14 8.62 11.51
C PHE A 227 8.44 7.99 12.71
N MET A 228 7.51 8.74 13.32
CA MET A 228 6.68 8.23 14.40
C MET A 228 5.30 7.88 13.87
N SER A 229 4.86 6.64 14.10
CA SER A 229 3.50 6.23 13.84
C SER A 229 2.69 6.11 15.14
N GLY A 230 1.37 6.18 14.99
CA GLY A 230 0.39 6.04 16.06
C GLY A 230 -0.63 4.96 15.68
N GLN A 231 -0.23 3.70 15.90
CA GLN A 231 -0.96 2.41 15.87
C GLN A 231 -1.54 1.96 14.50
N LYS A 232 -1.13 0.73 14.10
CA LYS A 232 -1.35 -0.01 12.84
C LYS A 232 -1.33 0.86 11.57
N LYS A 233 -0.12 1.19 11.14
CA LYS A 233 0.18 1.80 9.84
C LYS A 233 1.28 0.99 9.17
N THR A 234 1.05 0.66 7.90
CA THR A 234 2.09 0.11 7.03
C THR A 234 2.78 1.26 6.34
N LEU A 235 4.10 1.19 6.33
CA LEU A 235 4.99 2.06 5.57
C LEU A 235 5.46 1.23 4.37
N PHE A 236 5.32 1.75 3.16
CA PHE A 236 5.89 1.09 2.00
C PHE A 236 7.16 1.79 1.63
N VAL A 237 8.19 0.97 1.52
CA VAL A 237 9.52 1.35 1.14
C VAL A 237 9.62 1.03 -0.33
N ASP A 238 9.84 2.06 -1.14
CA ASP A 238 10.13 1.86 -2.54
C ASP A 238 11.51 1.24 -2.72
N GLY A 239 11.53 -0.09 -2.88
CA GLY A 239 12.74 -0.88 -3.07
C GLY A 239 12.60 -2.29 -2.50
N ASN A 240 13.57 -3.15 -2.83
CA ASN A 240 13.64 -4.50 -2.29
C ASN A 240 14.20 -4.49 -0.87
N HIS A 241 13.72 -5.38 -0.02
CA HIS A 241 14.20 -5.54 1.35
C HIS A 241 15.72 -5.71 1.43
N SER A 242 16.33 -6.43 0.48
CA SER A 242 17.80 -6.61 0.40
C SER A 242 18.62 -5.32 0.19
N ASN A 243 17.99 -4.23 -0.25
CA ASN A 243 18.62 -2.91 -0.40
C ASN A 243 18.74 -2.18 0.95
N PHE A 244 18.03 -2.68 1.95
CA PHE A 244 17.92 -2.04 3.24
C PHE A 244 18.48 -2.93 4.32
N TYR A 245 19.15 -2.29 5.26
CA TYR A 245 19.49 -2.89 6.52
C TYR A 245 18.48 -2.42 7.55
N VAL A 246 17.73 -3.36 8.12
CA VAL A 246 16.68 -3.08 9.11
C VAL A 246 17.12 -3.67 10.44
N VAL A 247 17.19 -2.82 11.47
CA VAL A 247 17.67 -3.23 12.80
C VAL A 247 16.71 -2.78 13.87
N GLN A 248 16.40 -3.68 14.80
CA GLN A 248 15.65 -3.33 16.01
C GLN A 248 16.54 -2.48 16.92
N LEU A 249 16.08 -1.28 17.27
CA LEU A 249 16.73 -0.43 18.27
C LEU A 249 16.29 -0.81 19.68
N GLU A 250 17.28 -0.91 20.56
CA GLU A 250 17.04 -0.85 22.01
C GLU A 250 16.77 0.61 22.45
N ASN A 251 16.28 0.80 23.67
CA ASN A 251 16.12 2.14 24.26
C ASN A 251 17.49 2.84 24.31
N SER A 252 17.76 3.69 23.32
CA SER A 252 19.09 4.22 23.03
C SER A 252 19.42 5.47 23.87
N GLY A 253 20.69 5.56 24.28
CA GLY A 253 21.27 6.73 24.94
C GLY A 253 21.91 7.74 23.98
N SER A 254 21.69 9.03 24.29
CA SER A 254 22.37 10.29 23.88
C SER A 254 22.57 10.64 22.40
N ASN A 255 22.59 9.71 21.44
CA ASN A 255 22.82 10.05 20.02
C ASN A 255 21.60 9.80 19.11
N ILE A 256 20.66 8.93 19.51
CA ILE A 256 19.36 8.74 18.85
C ILE A 256 18.29 8.84 19.95
N ILE A 257 17.50 9.92 19.93
CA ILE A 257 16.45 10.16 20.94
C ILE A 257 15.17 9.43 20.49
N VAL A 258 15.06 8.14 20.82
CA VAL A 258 13.80 7.40 20.73
C VAL A 258 13.02 7.67 22.03
N ASN A 259 12.15 8.68 22.02
CA ASN A 259 11.24 8.92 23.15
C ASN A 259 10.04 7.95 23.05
N GLY A 260 10.15 6.71 23.52
CA GLY A 260 9.04 5.74 23.41
C GLY A 260 9.44 4.26 23.53
N PRO A 261 8.55 3.31 23.18
CA PRO A 261 8.90 1.88 22.99
C PRO A 261 9.97 1.70 21.90
N LYS A 262 10.56 0.49 21.81
CA LYS A 262 11.61 0.13 20.83
C LYS A 262 11.30 0.68 19.43
N GLY A 263 12.33 1.19 18.76
CA GLY A 263 12.25 1.67 17.38
C GLY A 263 12.94 0.70 16.42
N TRP A 264 12.92 1.02 15.14
CA TRP A 264 13.69 0.34 14.12
C TRP A 264 14.51 1.36 13.35
N GLN A 265 15.72 1.00 12.95
CA GLN A 265 16.45 1.73 11.93
C GLN A 265 16.32 1.03 10.62
N ILE A 266 15.93 1.77 9.59
CA ILE A 266 16.05 1.36 8.20
C ILE A 266 17.17 2.20 7.58
N SER A 267 18.15 1.54 6.98
CA SER A 267 19.24 2.22 6.30
C SER A 267 19.38 1.70 4.90
N GLY A 268 19.45 2.60 3.93
CA GLY A 268 19.79 2.28 2.55
C GLY A 268 20.97 3.12 2.11
N SER A 269 21.86 2.56 1.30
CA SER A 269 23.04 3.28 0.78
C SER A 269 22.69 4.56 0.03
N ASN A 270 21.45 4.67 -0.45
CA ASN A 270 20.97 5.73 -1.34
C ASN A 270 20.05 6.73 -0.62
N ILE A 271 19.62 6.45 0.61
CA ILE A 271 18.65 7.29 1.35
C ILE A 271 19.14 7.74 2.73
N GLY A 272 20.24 7.16 3.23
CA GLY A 272 20.73 7.43 4.59
C GLY A 272 20.11 6.47 5.61
N THR A 273 20.02 6.92 6.86
CA THR A 273 19.51 6.11 7.98
C THR A 273 18.31 6.81 8.61
N ASP A 274 17.16 6.16 8.54
CA ASP A 274 15.92 6.62 9.13
C ASP A 274 15.54 5.80 10.34
N THR A 275 14.96 6.47 11.33
CA THR A 275 14.40 5.81 12.50
C THR A 275 12.89 5.76 12.38
N ILE A 276 12.33 4.56 12.44
CA ILE A 276 10.89 4.32 12.37
C ILE A 276 10.40 3.81 13.74
N ILE A 277 9.32 4.39 14.25
CA ILE A 277 8.73 4.04 15.56
C ILE A 277 7.26 3.71 15.38
N GLY A 278 6.82 2.58 15.96
CA GLY A 278 5.43 2.13 15.99
C GLY A 278 4.91 1.47 14.70
N PHE A 279 5.75 1.34 13.68
CA PHE A 279 5.40 0.65 12.44
C PHE A 279 5.53 -0.85 12.64
N LYS A 280 4.58 -1.60 12.07
CA LYS A 280 4.54 -3.07 12.19
C LYS A 280 4.93 -3.78 10.90
N ARG A 281 4.80 -3.12 9.77
CA ARG A 281 5.04 -3.68 8.45
C ARG A 281 5.85 -2.67 7.66
N LEU A 282 6.90 -3.17 7.03
CA LEU A 282 7.56 -2.53 5.91
C LEU A 282 7.24 -3.36 4.68
N GLU A 283 6.45 -2.79 3.79
CA GLU A 283 6.16 -3.42 2.51
C GLU A 283 7.23 -2.96 1.53
N PHE A 284 7.98 -3.92 1.02
CA PHE A 284 9.01 -3.78 -0.01
C PHE A 284 8.50 -4.41 -1.30
N ASN A 285 9.20 -4.17 -2.39
CA ASN A 285 8.81 -4.69 -3.71
C ASN A 285 8.92 -6.22 -3.81
N ASP A 286 9.72 -6.86 -2.95
CA ASP A 286 9.95 -8.31 -2.92
C ASP A 286 9.20 -9.04 -1.80
N GLY A 287 8.39 -8.33 -1.02
CA GLY A 287 7.64 -8.89 0.10
C GLY A 287 7.50 -7.94 1.27
N THR A 288 7.06 -8.48 2.39
CA THR A 288 6.69 -7.69 3.56
C THR A 288 7.53 -8.10 4.76
N LEU A 289 8.29 -7.17 5.30
CA LEU A 289 8.99 -7.36 6.56
C LEU A 289 8.05 -7.02 7.72
N ALA A 290 7.81 -7.99 8.59
CA ALA A 290 7.03 -7.81 9.80
C ALA A 290 7.94 -7.45 10.98
N LEU A 291 7.67 -6.29 11.57
CA LEU A 291 8.46 -5.70 12.64
C LEU A 291 7.86 -5.92 14.04
N ASP A 292 6.63 -6.44 14.12
CA ASP A 292 5.94 -6.66 15.41
C ASP A 292 6.28 -8.06 15.98
N ILE A 293 7.56 -8.21 16.35
CA ILE A 293 8.19 -9.46 16.76
C ILE A 293 8.21 -9.68 18.28
N ASP A 294 7.89 -8.67 19.08
CA ASP A 294 8.01 -8.75 20.54
C ASP A 294 6.97 -9.75 21.14
N PRO A 295 7.12 -10.17 22.41
CA PRO A 295 6.12 -10.97 23.11
C PRO A 295 4.73 -10.33 23.07
N GLY A 296 3.72 -11.11 22.66
CA GLY A 296 2.35 -10.59 22.50
C GLY A 296 2.05 -9.88 21.18
N GLU A 297 3.02 -9.70 20.28
CA GLU A 297 2.80 -9.12 18.95
C GLU A 297 2.57 -10.18 17.87
N THR A 298 1.87 -9.81 16.80
CA THR A 298 1.24 -10.79 15.90
C THR A 298 2.25 -11.63 15.13
N ALA A 299 3.26 -11.00 14.50
CA ALA A 299 4.25 -11.75 13.74
C ALA A 299 5.11 -12.62 14.66
N GLY A 300 5.55 -12.08 15.79
CA GLY A 300 6.30 -12.83 16.81
C GLY A 300 5.53 -14.05 17.34
N GLN A 301 4.25 -13.87 17.67
CA GLN A 301 3.38 -14.96 18.14
C GLN A 301 3.17 -16.04 17.08
N ALA A 302 2.93 -15.66 15.83
CA ALA A 302 2.74 -16.61 14.74
C ALA A 302 4.01 -17.45 14.52
N TYR A 303 5.19 -16.82 14.46
CA TYR A 303 6.47 -17.52 14.31
C TYR A 303 6.76 -18.45 15.49
N ARG A 304 6.68 -17.94 16.73
CA ARG A 304 7.02 -18.73 17.94
C ARG A 304 6.06 -19.88 18.17
N LEU A 305 4.76 -19.69 17.95
CA LEU A 305 3.78 -20.77 18.08
C LEU A 305 4.00 -21.85 17.02
N TYR A 306 4.25 -21.47 15.76
CA TYR A 306 4.57 -22.41 14.69
C TYR A 306 5.82 -23.23 15.02
N GLN A 307 6.90 -22.54 15.44
CA GLN A 307 8.14 -23.21 15.80
C GLN A 307 7.96 -24.16 16.98
N ALA A 308 7.24 -23.74 18.02
CA ALA A 308 6.94 -24.59 19.17
C ALA A 308 6.10 -25.82 18.78
N ALA A 309 5.13 -25.64 17.87
CA ALA A 309 4.26 -26.71 17.41
C ALA A 309 5.01 -27.79 16.61
N PHE A 310 5.97 -27.42 15.77
CA PHE A 310 6.61 -28.37 14.83
C PHE A 310 8.10 -28.63 15.09
N ALA A 311 8.69 -27.96 16.08
CA ALA A 311 10.09 -28.13 16.47
C ALA A 311 11.07 -27.91 15.30
N ARG A 312 10.80 -26.90 14.48
CA ARG A 312 11.62 -26.49 13.34
C ARG A 312 11.46 -25.01 13.05
N VAL A 313 12.39 -24.44 12.28
CA VAL A 313 12.19 -23.12 11.67
C VAL A 313 10.89 -23.16 10.84
N PRO A 314 9.93 -22.25 11.11
CA PRO A 314 8.71 -22.14 10.32
C PRO A 314 9.02 -21.86 8.85
N ASP A 315 8.14 -22.27 7.95
CA ASP A 315 8.14 -21.72 6.60
C ASP A 315 7.39 -20.37 6.61
N MET A 316 7.95 -19.38 5.93
CA MET A 316 7.39 -18.02 5.94
C MET A 316 5.97 -17.92 5.37
N PRO A 317 5.58 -18.68 4.31
CA PRO A 317 4.18 -18.73 3.87
C PRO A 317 3.21 -19.21 4.96
N GLY A 318 3.58 -20.22 5.74
CA GLY A 318 2.79 -20.68 6.89
C GLY A 318 2.70 -19.65 8.00
N VAL A 319 3.78 -18.91 8.27
CA VAL A 319 3.76 -17.79 9.23
C VAL A 319 2.83 -16.68 8.73
N ALA A 320 2.96 -16.27 7.46
CA ALA A 320 2.11 -15.26 6.83
C ALA A 320 0.63 -15.68 6.85
N TYR A 321 0.33 -16.95 6.61
CA TYR A 321 -1.02 -17.50 6.71
C TYR A 321 -1.61 -17.32 8.11
N HIS A 322 -0.87 -17.69 9.16
CA HIS A 322 -1.36 -17.55 10.53
C HIS A 322 -1.41 -16.09 11.00
N MET A 323 -0.51 -15.24 10.50
CA MET A 323 -0.62 -13.80 10.69
C MET A 323 -1.90 -13.26 10.06
N ASN A 324 -2.22 -13.65 8.82
CA ASN A 324 -3.48 -13.27 8.18
C ASN A 324 -4.71 -13.80 8.96
N ASP A 325 -4.63 -15.00 9.53
CA ASP A 325 -5.68 -15.53 10.40
C ASP A 325 -5.92 -14.64 11.64
N MET A 326 -4.85 -14.11 12.23
CA MET A 326 -4.95 -13.22 13.40
C MET A 326 -5.39 -11.81 13.01
N GLU A 327 -4.85 -11.25 11.92
CA GLU A 327 -5.03 -9.84 11.56
C GLU A 327 -6.27 -9.57 10.72
N SER A 328 -6.56 -10.44 9.75
CA SER A 328 -7.66 -10.27 8.80
C SER A 328 -8.87 -11.09 9.21
N ASN A 329 -8.67 -12.32 9.71
CA ASN A 329 -9.76 -13.24 10.04
C ASN A 329 -10.15 -13.21 11.54
N GLY A 330 -9.34 -12.58 12.40
CA GLY A 330 -9.66 -12.35 13.82
C GLY A 330 -9.57 -13.60 14.72
N LEU A 331 -8.83 -14.64 14.31
CA LEU A 331 -8.59 -15.81 15.17
C LEU A 331 -7.72 -15.43 16.38
N VAL A 332 -8.11 -15.89 17.57
CA VAL A 332 -7.24 -15.79 18.75
C VAL A 332 -6.20 -16.91 18.74
N LEU A 333 -5.05 -16.68 19.39
CA LEU A 333 -3.91 -17.60 19.38
C LEU A 333 -4.28 -19.02 19.85
N TRP A 334 -5.24 -19.15 20.78
CA TRP A 334 -5.77 -20.44 21.24
C TRP A 334 -6.40 -21.26 20.11
N ASN A 335 -7.11 -20.64 19.16
CA ASN A 335 -7.67 -21.37 18.01
C ASN A 335 -6.55 -21.89 17.09
N ILE A 336 -5.53 -21.07 16.85
CA ILE A 336 -4.40 -21.45 16.01
C ILE A 336 -3.60 -22.59 16.67
N ALA A 337 -3.38 -22.53 17.98
CA ALA A 337 -2.75 -23.60 18.73
C ALA A 337 -3.53 -24.93 18.63
N ASN A 338 -4.87 -24.89 18.73
CA ASN A 338 -5.68 -26.09 18.53
C ASN A 338 -5.60 -26.65 17.09
N ASN A 339 -5.52 -25.77 16.08
CA ASN A 339 -5.32 -26.21 14.70
C ASN A 339 -3.96 -26.93 14.53
N PHE A 340 -2.91 -26.41 15.18
CA PHE A 340 -1.63 -27.10 15.24
C PHE A 340 -1.74 -28.46 15.93
N LEU A 341 -2.31 -28.53 17.14
CA LEU A 341 -2.50 -29.79 17.87
C LEU A 341 -3.27 -30.85 17.06
N ALA A 342 -4.27 -30.42 16.30
CA ALA A 342 -5.07 -31.30 15.45
C ALA A 342 -4.35 -31.75 14.17
N SER A 343 -3.27 -31.07 13.78
CA SER A 343 -2.57 -31.31 12.52
C SER A 343 -1.81 -32.65 12.51
N PRO A 344 -1.67 -33.29 11.32
CA PRO A 344 -0.86 -34.50 11.19
C PRO A 344 0.61 -34.30 11.57
N GLU A 345 1.19 -33.13 11.29
CA GLU A 345 2.60 -32.84 11.60
C GLU A 345 2.82 -32.80 13.12
N PHE A 346 1.91 -32.18 13.87
CA PHE A 346 1.98 -32.16 15.34
C PHE A 346 1.92 -33.57 15.92
N LYS A 347 0.94 -34.37 15.47
CA LYS A 347 0.78 -35.77 15.90
C LYS A 347 1.99 -36.63 15.56
N SER A 348 2.64 -36.37 14.42
CA SER A 348 3.90 -37.04 14.07
C SER A 348 5.06 -36.67 14.99
N LYS A 349 5.06 -35.46 15.57
CA LYS A 349 6.13 -34.94 16.45
C LYS A 349 5.91 -35.27 17.92
N TYR A 350 4.67 -35.19 18.37
CA TYR A 350 4.29 -35.33 19.78
C TYR A 350 3.59 -36.66 20.10
N GLY A 351 3.24 -37.45 19.07
CA GLY A 351 2.48 -38.70 19.19
C GLY A 351 0.99 -38.49 18.87
N GLU A 352 0.32 -39.57 18.43
CA GLU A 352 -1.13 -39.53 18.14
C GLU A 352 -1.98 -39.33 19.38
N ASN A 353 -1.56 -39.89 20.52
CA ASN A 353 -2.22 -39.75 21.83
C ASN A 353 -1.18 -39.85 22.95
N PRO A 354 -0.27 -38.88 23.10
CA PRO A 354 0.69 -38.89 24.20
C PRO A 354 -0.04 -38.75 25.53
N THR A 355 0.54 -39.28 26.59
CA THR A 355 0.14 -38.93 27.96
C THR A 355 0.52 -37.48 28.27
N ASP A 356 -0.09 -36.88 29.28
CA ASP A 356 0.28 -35.53 29.75
C ASP A 356 1.77 -35.41 30.08
N GLU A 357 2.33 -36.46 30.69
CA GLU A 357 3.76 -36.53 31.01
C GLU A 357 4.64 -36.55 29.76
N GLU A 358 4.28 -37.36 28.75
CA GLU A 358 5.00 -37.40 27.47
C GLU A 358 4.88 -36.07 26.73
N TYR A 359 3.69 -35.47 26.70
CA TYR A 359 3.44 -34.18 26.07
C TYR A 359 4.33 -33.08 26.67
N VAL A 360 4.37 -32.95 28.00
CA VAL A 360 5.18 -31.94 28.69
C VAL A 360 6.67 -32.18 28.45
N ASN A 361 7.15 -33.42 28.59
CA ASN A 361 8.55 -33.74 28.31
C ASN A 361 8.95 -33.39 26.87
N LEU A 362 8.07 -33.65 25.89
CA LEU A 362 8.30 -33.29 24.50
C LEU A 362 8.26 -31.79 24.28
N LEU A 363 7.41 -31.01 24.97
CA LEU A 363 7.45 -29.55 24.91
C LEU A 363 8.80 -28.99 25.41
N TYR A 364 9.29 -29.47 26.56
CA TYR A 364 10.62 -29.08 27.07
C TYR A 364 11.74 -29.42 26.08
N GLN A 365 11.70 -30.61 25.50
CA GLN A 365 12.72 -31.05 24.55
C GLN A 365 12.66 -30.29 23.23
N ASN A 366 11.47 -30.15 22.64
CA ASN A 366 11.27 -29.64 21.28
C ASN A 366 11.27 -28.11 21.22
N VAL A 367 10.79 -27.45 22.27
CA VAL A 367 10.68 -25.98 22.33
C VAL A 367 11.89 -25.38 23.03
N LEU A 368 12.31 -25.96 24.16
CA LEU A 368 13.36 -25.39 25.01
C LEU A 368 14.72 -26.07 24.87
N GLY A 369 14.80 -27.19 24.13
CA GLY A 369 16.06 -27.89 23.88
C GLY A 369 16.66 -28.59 25.11
N ARG A 370 15.89 -28.78 26.19
CA ARG A 370 16.34 -29.39 27.45
C ARG A 370 15.34 -30.41 27.99
N SER A 371 15.78 -31.26 28.90
CA SER A 371 14.89 -32.13 29.66
C SER A 371 14.16 -31.35 30.74
N ALA A 372 12.93 -31.76 31.02
CA ALA A 372 12.15 -31.27 32.15
C ALA A 372 12.63 -31.91 33.47
N ASP A 373 12.52 -31.19 34.58
CA ASP A 373 12.55 -31.81 35.90
C ASP A 373 11.30 -32.67 36.12
N PRO A 374 11.44 -33.99 36.36
CA PRO A 374 10.28 -34.89 36.45
C PRO A 374 9.33 -34.60 37.62
N VAL A 375 9.80 -33.94 38.68
CA VAL A 375 9.01 -33.70 39.89
C VAL A 375 8.46 -32.28 39.91
N ALA A 376 9.31 -31.29 39.65
CA ALA A 376 8.93 -29.88 39.75
C ALA A 376 8.19 -29.41 38.50
N GLU A 377 8.78 -29.60 37.32
CA GLU A 377 8.25 -29.06 36.06
C GLU A 377 7.12 -29.94 35.51
N VAL A 378 7.38 -31.23 35.33
CA VAL A 378 6.37 -32.17 34.84
C VAL A 378 5.22 -32.31 35.83
N GLY A 379 5.52 -32.40 37.14
CA GLY A 379 4.51 -32.50 38.18
C GLY A 379 3.56 -31.30 38.21
N TRP A 380 4.08 -30.08 38.02
CA TRP A 380 3.25 -28.87 38.00
C TRP A 380 2.27 -28.85 36.82
N TYR A 381 2.73 -29.12 35.59
CA TYR A 381 1.84 -29.14 34.42
C TYR A 381 0.78 -30.23 34.52
N ARG A 382 1.14 -31.42 35.02
CA ARG A 382 0.18 -32.50 35.26
C ARG A 382 -0.93 -32.07 36.22
N GLU A 383 -0.59 -31.40 37.32
CA GLU A 383 -1.60 -30.85 38.24
C GLU A 383 -2.52 -29.82 37.54
N GLN A 384 -1.97 -28.96 36.67
CA GLN A 384 -2.79 -28.00 35.93
C GLN A 384 -3.76 -28.68 34.95
N PHE A 385 -3.34 -29.77 34.30
CA PHE A 385 -4.19 -30.55 33.41
C PHE A 385 -5.25 -31.35 34.20
N ASP A 386 -4.85 -32.02 35.28
CA ASP A 386 -5.73 -32.81 36.14
C ASP A 386 -6.86 -31.96 36.75
N THR A 387 -6.55 -30.71 37.12
CA THR A 387 -7.52 -29.76 37.68
C THR A 387 -8.35 -29.04 36.61
N GLY A 388 -8.00 -29.18 35.33
CA GLY A 388 -8.60 -28.45 34.20
C GLY A 388 -8.30 -26.96 34.20
N ALA A 389 -7.32 -26.50 34.99
CA ALA A 389 -6.90 -25.11 35.05
C ALA A 389 -6.16 -24.66 33.78
N MET A 390 -5.58 -25.62 33.04
CA MET A 390 -4.89 -25.41 31.78
C MET A 390 -5.24 -26.55 30.82
N ASP A 391 -5.34 -26.27 29.52
CA ASP A 391 -5.40 -27.29 28.48
C ASP A 391 -4.08 -27.35 27.68
N TRP A 392 -3.95 -28.33 26.79
CA TRP A 392 -2.73 -28.50 26.02
C TRP A 392 -2.42 -27.32 25.10
N ALA A 393 -3.44 -26.66 24.54
CA ALA A 393 -3.26 -25.49 23.68
C ALA A 393 -2.72 -24.29 24.46
N ALA A 394 -3.25 -24.05 25.66
CA ALA A 394 -2.74 -23.06 26.58
C ALA A 394 -1.33 -23.38 27.06
N ALA A 395 -1.00 -24.65 27.29
CA ALA A 395 0.37 -25.07 27.58
C ALA A 395 1.32 -24.78 26.41
N LEU A 396 0.95 -25.17 25.17
CA LEU A 396 1.76 -24.90 23.97
C LEU A 396 2.02 -23.40 23.78
N ILE A 397 0.99 -22.56 23.94
CA ILE A 397 1.14 -21.10 23.90
C ILE A 397 2.04 -20.61 25.03
N GLY A 398 1.88 -21.15 26.24
CA GLY A 398 2.71 -20.82 27.39
C GLY A 398 4.19 -21.13 27.16
N PHE A 399 4.50 -22.26 26.51
CA PHE A 399 5.87 -22.59 26.09
C PHE A 399 6.36 -21.66 24.97
N ALA A 400 5.54 -21.43 23.93
CA ALA A 400 5.89 -20.59 22.79
C ALA A 400 6.23 -19.14 23.21
N GLU A 401 5.45 -18.56 24.13
CA GLU A 401 5.65 -17.20 24.64
C GLU A 401 6.42 -17.15 25.97
N SER A 402 7.01 -18.27 26.41
CA SER A 402 7.81 -18.30 27.64
C SER A 402 9.06 -17.42 27.50
N PRO A 403 9.57 -16.80 28.58
CA PRO A 403 10.82 -16.04 28.53
C PRO A 403 12.00 -16.85 27.98
N GLU A 404 12.06 -18.14 28.29
CA GLU A 404 13.11 -19.04 27.80
C GLU A 404 13.01 -19.22 26.27
N ASN A 405 11.82 -19.54 25.74
CA ASN A 405 11.64 -19.68 24.30
C ASN A 405 11.81 -18.35 23.55
N VAL A 406 11.28 -17.25 24.08
CA VAL A 406 11.47 -15.90 23.49
C VAL A 406 12.96 -15.60 23.31
N LEU A 407 13.80 -15.92 24.30
CA LEU A 407 15.26 -15.74 24.21
C LEU A 407 15.91 -16.70 23.19
N LEU A 408 15.42 -17.93 23.07
CA LEU A 408 15.91 -18.90 22.07
C LEU A 408 15.54 -18.49 20.63
N VAL A 409 14.38 -17.87 20.44
CA VAL A 409 13.89 -17.44 19.13
C VAL A 409 14.39 -16.06 18.74
N ALA A 410 14.64 -15.16 19.69
CA ALA A 410 15.00 -13.77 19.42
C ALA A 410 16.09 -13.59 18.33
N PRO A 411 17.22 -14.34 18.35
CA PRO A 411 18.25 -14.19 17.31
C PRO A 411 17.81 -14.61 15.90
N GLN A 412 16.70 -15.34 15.75
CA GLN A 412 16.19 -15.78 14.45
C GLN A 412 15.30 -14.72 13.78
N ILE A 413 14.78 -13.76 14.54
CA ILE A 413 13.79 -12.78 14.08
C ILE A 413 14.14 -11.35 14.48
N GLU A 414 15.36 -11.09 14.97
CA GLU A 414 15.78 -9.79 15.53
C GLU A 414 15.69 -8.63 14.54
N ASP A 415 15.86 -8.91 13.25
CA ASP A 415 15.74 -7.94 12.15
C ASP A 415 14.31 -7.87 11.55
N GLY A 416 13.36 -8.58 12.16
CA GLY A 416 11.99 -8.75 11.67
C GLY A 416 11.77 -10.11 10.99
N ILE A 417 10.52 -10.38 10.62
CA ILE A 417 10.10 -11.61 9.94
C ILE A 417 9.79 -11.28 8.49
N TRP A 418 10.62 -11.76 7.58
CA TRP A 418 10.46 -11.56 6.16
C TRP A 418 9.39 -12.49 5.57
N MET A 419 8.36 -11.92 4.94
CA MET A 419 7.33 -12.64 4.20
C MET A 419 7.50 -12.36 2.70
N PRO A 420 8.09 -13.28 1.92
CA PRO A 420 8.19 -13.09 0.47
C PRO A 420 6.80 -13.05 -0.17
N LEU A 421 6.66 -12.36 -1.31
CA LEU A 421 5.44 -12.32 -2.13
C LEU A 421 4.95 -13.70 -2.60
#